data_AF-A0A9D2KQN2-F1
#
_entry.id   AF-A0A9D2KQN2-F1
#
_cell.length_a   1.000
_cell.length_b   1.000
_cell.length_c   1.000
_cell.angle_alpha   90.00
_cell.angle_beta   90.00
_cell.angle_gamma   90.00
#
_symmetry.space_group_name_H-M   'P 1'
#
loop_
_entity.id
_entity.type
_entity.pdbx_description
1 polymer ?
#
loop_
_entity_poly.entity_id
_entity_poly.type
_entity_poly.pdbx_seq_one_letter_code
_entity_poly.pdbx_strand_id
1 'polypeptide(L)' 'MLDLPDCPAPSAPVLPELDAAEPLDSPDNVARLLTRDDRMRAYMDGLNAALRCHQARGKI' A
#
# COMPACT_ATOMS: atom_id res chain seq x y z
N MET A 1 -25.68 -18.72 -9.13
CA MET A 1 -25.53 -17.37 -8.53
C MET A 1 -24.05 -17.15 -8.39
N LEU A 2 -23.45 -16.26 -9.20
CA LEU A 2 -22.03 -15.95 -9.06
C LEU A 2 -21.91 -15.10 -7.80
N ASP A 3 -21.41 -15.70 -6.71
CA ASP A 3 -20.95 -14.96 -5.54
C ASP A 3 -19.83 -14.03 -6.00
N LEU A 4 -20.19 -12.77 -6.30
CA LEU A 4 -19.24 -11.76 -6.71
C LEU A 4 -18.27 -11.54 -5.53
N PRO A 5 -16.95 -11.58 -5.79
CA PRO A 5 -15.95 -11.56 -4.74
C PRO A 5 -16.12 -10.35 -3.83
N ASP A 6 -15.71 -10.56 -2.58
CA ASP A 6 -15.70 -9.54 -1.54
C ASP A 6 -14.93 -8.29 -2.01
N CYS A 7 -15.24 -7.10 -1.46
CA CYS A 7 -14.49 -5.88 -1.79
C CYS A 7 -13.07 -6.02 -1.21
N PRO A 8 -12.07 -6.42 -2.01
CA PRO A 8 -10.85 -6.96 -1.43
C PRO A 8 -9.95 -5.80 -0.99
N ALA A 9 -9.74 -5.68 0.31
CA ALA A 9 -8.72 -4.79 0.85
C ALA A 9 -7.34 -5.44 0.66
N PRO A 10 -6.32 -4.69 0.17
CA PRO A 10 -4.96 -5.21 0.15
C PRO A 10 -4.45 -5.47 1.57
N SER A 11 -3.54 -6.41 1.74
CA SER A 11 -2.76 -6.53 2.97
C SER A 11 -1.73 -5.40 3.05
N ALA A 12 -1.38 -4.98 4.27
CA ALA A 12 -0.31 -4.02 4.49
C ALA A 12 1.00 -4.52 3.82
N PRO A 13 1.71 -3.66 3.06
CA PRO A 13 2.92 -4.07 2.37
C PRO A 13 4.08 -4.23 3.36
N VAL A 14 4.96 -5.19 3.09
CA VAL A 14 6.28 -5.21 3.73
C VAL A 14 7.08 -4.03 3.19
N LEU A 15 7.69 -3.24 4.06
CA LEU A 15 8.51 -2.09 3.68
C LEU A 15 9.99 -2.45 3.85
N PRO A 16 10.88 -2.03 2.93
CA PRO A 16 12.31 -2.19 3.16
C PRO A 16 12.74 -1.39 4.39
N GLU A 17 13.60 -2.00 5.19
CA GLU A 17 14.27 -1.35 6.31
C GLU A 17 15.38 -0.44 5.78
N LEU A 18 15.63 0.66 6.50
CA LEU A 18 16.78 1.52 6.25
C LEU A 18 18.02 0.90 6.90
N ASP A 19 19.17 1.16 6.30
CA ASP A 19 20.44 0.83 6.93
C ASP A 19 20.75 1.89 8.00
N ALA A 20 20.78 1.46 9.26
CA ALA A 20 21.08 2.32 10.40
C ALA A 20 22.56 2.70 10.51
N ALA A 21 23.45 2.02 9.77
CA ALA A 21 24.87 2.36 9.71
C ALA A 21 25.15 3.53 8.74
N GLU A 22 24.21 3.86 7.86
CA GLU A 22 24.34 4.90 6.84
C GLU A 22 23.50 6.15 7.18
N PRO A 23 23.92 7.35 6.74
CA PRO A 23 23.07 8.54 6.78
C PRO A 23 21.72 8.31 6.08
N LEU A 24 20.68 9.03 6.52
CA LEU A 24 19.33 8.93 5.96
C LEU A 24 19.29 9.30 4.46
N ASP A 25 20.11 10.26 4.06
CA ASP A 25 20.24 10.78 2.70
C ASP A 25 21.35 10.08 1.88
N SER A 26 21.93 9.00 2.40
CA SER A 26 22.79 8.13 1.60
C SER A 26 22.02 7.60 0.38
N PRO A 27 22.69 7.39 -0.77
CA PRO A 27 22.02 6.90 -1.98
C PRO A 27 21.19 5.63 -1.75
N ASP A 28 21.69 4.70 -0.92
CA ASP A 28 21.01 3.44 -0.60
C ASP A 28 19.75 3.66 0.26
N ASN A 29 19.83 4.51 1.29
CA ASN A 29 18.66 4.82 2.10
C ASN A 29 17.62 5.64 1.32
N VAL A 30 18.03 6.54 0.44
CA VAL A 30 17.12 7.26 -0.47
C VAL A 30 16.40 6.29 -1.41
N ALA A 31 17.11 5.33 -2.01
CA ALA A 31 16.49 4.31 -2.86
C ALA A 31 15.46 3.45 -2.09
N ARG A 32 15.77 3.08 -0.84
CA ARG A 32 14.84 2.36 0.05
C ARG A 32 13.62 3.21 0.39
N LEU A 33 13.81 4.50 0.65
CA LEU A 33 12.72 5.44 0.92
C LEU A 33 11.79 5.62 -0.28
N LEU A 34 12.33 5.77 -1.49
CA LEU A 34 11.54 5.82 -2.72
C LEU A 34 10.73 4.53 -2.92
N THR A 35 11.36 3.38 -2.66
CA THR A 35 10.66 2.08 -2.70
C THR A 35 9.54 2.00 -1.66
N ARG A 36 9.73 2.56 -0.46
CA ARG A 36 8.68 2.62 0.58
C ARG A 36 7.51 3.48 0.12
N ASP A 37 7.80 4.64 -0.44
CA ASP A 37 6.81 5.59 -0.96
C ASP A 37 5.94 4.95 -2.05
N ASP A 38 6.56 4.28 -3.03
CA ASP A 38 5.84 3.56 -4.09
C ASP A 38 4.92 2.46 -3.55
N ARG A 39 5.41 1.65 -2.59
CA ARG A 39 4.62 0.59 -1.94
C ARG A 39 3.43 1.16 -1.16
N MET A 40 3.63 2.28 -0.47
CA MET A 40 2.58 2.93 0.30
C MET A 40 1.52 3.57 -0.61
N ARG A 41 1.92 4.20 -1.72
CA ARG A 41 0.97 4.72 -2.73
C ARG A 41 0.09 3.60 -3.28
N ALA A 42 0.69 2.49 -3.72
CA ALA A 42 -0.06 1.35 -4.23
C ALA A 42 -1.03 0.76 -3.18
N TYR A 43 -0.60 0.70 -1.92
CA TYR A 43 -1.46 0.24 -0.82
C TYR A 43 -2.65 1.18 -0.58
N MET A 44 -2.42 2.49 -0.55
CA MET A 44 -3.49 3.49 -0.41
C MET A 44 -4.48 3.44 -1.58
N ASP A 45 -4.00 3.28 -2.81
CA ASP A 45 -4.86 3.14 -3.98
C ASP A 45 -5.74 1.88 -3.90
N GLY A 46 -5.19 0.77 -3.43
CA GLY A 46 -5.95 -0.46 -3.19
C GLY A 46 -6.99 -0.30 -2.08
N LEU A 47 -6.67 0.35 -0.97
CA LEU A 47 -7.63 0.67 0.09
C LEU A 47 -8.76 1.58 -0.42
N ASN A 48 -8.42 2.61 -1.20
CA ASN A 48 -9.41 3.49 -1.82
C ASN A 48 -10.32 2.74 -2.80
N ALA A 49 -9.78 1.78 -3.55
CA ALA A 49 -10.58 0.92 -4.42
C ALA A 49 -11.56 0.04 -3.60
N ALA A 50 -11.11 -0.54 -2.49
CA ALA A 50 -11.96 -1.30 -1.58
C ALA A 50 -13.09 -0.43 -0.98
N LEU A 51 -12.75 0.79 -0.52
CA LEU A 51 -13.73 1.75 -0.01
C LEU A 51 -14.80 2.10 -1.07
N ARG A 52 -14.38 2.44 -2.29
CA ARG A 52 -15.31 2.72 -3.41
C ARG A 52 -16.22 1.52 -3.70
N CYS A 53 -15.70 0.30 -3.62
CA CYS A 53 -16.50 -0.91 -3.78
C CYS A 53 -17.56 -1.04 -2.67
N HIS A 54 -17.20 -0.80 -1.41
CA HIS A 54 -18.16 -0.84 -0.30
C HIS A 54 -19.25 0.25 -0.41
N GLN A 55 -18.86 1.48 -0.80
CA GLN A 55 -19.78 2.59 -1.05
C GLN A 55 -20.76 2.27 -2.18
N ALA A 56 -20.27 1.71 -3.30
CA ALA A 56 -21.12 1.29 -4.42
C ALA A 56 -22.13 0.19 -4.04
N ARG A 57 -21.84 -0.55 -2.96
CA ARG A 57 -22.73 -1.59 -2.40
C ARG A 57 -23.65 -1.06 -1.28
N GLY A 58 -23.56 0.22 -0.92
CA GLY A 58 -24.34 0.81 0.18
C GLY A 58 -24.03 0.22 1.56
N LYS A 59 -22.84 -0.38 1.72
CA LYS A 59 -22.41 -1.00 2.99
C LYS A 59 -21.75 0.00 3.94
N ILE A 60 -21.37 1.17 3.43
CA ILE A 60 -20.78 2.32 4.11
C ILE A 60 -21.20 3.57 3.34
#